data_AF-A0A1Z9XMF8-F1
#
_entry.id   AF-A0A1Z9XMF8-F1
#
_cell.length_a   1.000
_cell.length_b   1.000
_cell.length_c   1.000
_cell.angle_alpha   90.00
_cell.angle_beta   90.00
_cell.angle_gamma   90.00
#
_symmetry.space_group_name_H-M   'P 1'
#
loop_
_entity.id
_entity.type
_entity.pdbx_description
1 polymer ?
#
loop_
_entity_poly.entity_id
_entity_poly.type
_entity_poly.pdbx_seq_one_letter_code
_entity_poly.pdbx_strand_id
1 'polypeptide(L)'
;MSTHAVALAYEAAEKTNVKLKTFAELKLDTKELVEADIIKTFKKRLEILEIKYWSHSKKTRKDYDLREELWEFPIRYSGQLLLKTAHEALIEAENKRYPINLETYLQEKQGDLIAHNFQQLSNWLNVNLNHMDEKIYRAEARMIENGDFNPDIRFKNDNEMSTVEMMAKAIATARNR
;
A
#
# COMPACT_ATOMS: atom_id res chain seq x y z
N MET A 1 -24.93 -10.01 34.66
CA MET A 1 -24.30 -8.89 35.40
C MET A 1 -25.38 -8.21 36.22
N SER A 2 -25.16 -7.97 37.52
CA SER A 2 -26.15 -7.26 38.34
C SER A 2 -26.18 -5.78 37.95
N THR A 3 -27.35 -5.16 38.02
CA THR A 3 -27.59 -3.75 37.70
C THR A 3 -26.70 -2.80 38.49
N HIS A 4 -26.28 -3.19 39.70
CA HIS A 4 -25.35 -2.45 40.54
C HIS A 4 -23.91 -2.40 39.99
N ALA A 5 -23.41 -3.50 39.42
CA ALA A 5 -22.05 -3.54 38.87
C ALA A 5 -21.91 -2.64 37.63
N VAL A 6 -22.97 -2.55 36.82
CA VAL A 6 -23.01 -1.67 35.65
C VAL A 6 -23.05 -0.21 36.08
N ALA A 7 -23.86 0.16 37.07
CA ALA A 7 -23.94 1.52 37.59
C ALA A 7 -22.59 2.02 38.16
N LEU A 8 -21.88 1.18 38.93
CA LEU A 8 -20.55 1.51 39.44
C LEU A 8 -19.50 1.68 38.34
N ALA A 9 -19.59 0.89 37.27
CA ALA A 9 -18.70 1.03 36.12
C ALA A 9 -18.92 2.38 35.41
N TYR A 10 -20.17 2.79 35.19
CA TYR A 10 -20.49 4.10 34.60
C TYR A 10 -20.01 5.24 35.48
N GLU A 11 -20.22 5.15 36.80
CA GLU A 11 -19.79 6.18 37.74
C GLU A 11 -18.25 6.31 37.79
N ALA A 12 -17.52 5.18 37.71
CA ALA A 12 -16.06 5.20 37.64
C ALA A 12 -15.55 5.75 36.30
N ALA A 13 -16.26 5.49 35.19
CA ALA A 13 -15.92 6.02 33.89
C ALA A 13 -16.14 7.53 33.79
N GLU A 14 -17.22 8.08 34.36
CA GLU A 14 -17.44 9.53 34.42
C GLU A 14 -16.37 10.26 35.24
N LYS A 15 -15.78 9.58 36.23
CA LYS A 15 -14.74 10.12 37.12
C LYS A 15 -13.32 9.91 36.60
N THR A 16 -13.13 9.31 35.42
CA THR A 16 -11.81 9.01 34.83
C THR A 16 -11.78 9.33 33.33
N ASN A 17 -10.60 9.25 32.69
CA ASN A 17 -10.49 9.38 31.23
C ASN A 17 -10.71 8.04 30.50
N VAL A 18 -11.56 7.18 31.07
CA VAL A 18 -11.82 5.81 30.57
C VAL A 18 -13.18 5.77 29.90
N LYS A 19 -13.21 5.34 28.63
CA LYS A 19 -14.46 5.14 27.88
C LYS A 19 -14.93 3.70 28.04
N LEU A 20 -16.13 3.49 28.59
CA LEU A 20 -16.76 2.16 28.61
C LEU A 20 -17.18 1.78 27.20
N LYS A 21 -16.88 0.54 26.83
CA LYS A 21 -17.24 -0.08 25.56
C LYS A 21 -17.76 -1.48 25.81
N THR A 22 -18.73 -1.89 25.02
CA THR A 22 -19.09 -3.30 24.90
C THR A 22 -17.92 -4.08 24.30
N PHE A 23 -17.91 -5.40 24.51
CA PHE A 23 -16.91 -6.26 23.88
C PHE A 23 -16.90 -6.15 22.35
N ALA A 24 -18.07 -5.94 21.73
CA ALA A 24 -18.19 -5.76 20.28
C ALA A 24 -17.55 -4.45 19.80
N GLU A 25 -17.79 -3.34 20.51
CA GLU A 25 -17.16 -2.04 20.21
C GLU A 25 -15.64 -2.10 20.44
N LEU A 26 -15.18 -2.72 21.53
CA LEU A 26 -13.77 -2.91 21.79
C LEU A 26 -13.10 -3.70 20.66
N LYS A 27 -13.71 -4.81 20.23
CA LYS A 27 -13.21 -5.63 19.12
C LYS A 27 -13.12 -4.84 17.82
N LEU A 28 -14.13 -4.02 17.51
CA LEU A 28 -14.15 -3.19 16.32
C LEU A 28 -13.05 -2.12 16.38
N ASP A 29 -12.95 -1.38 17.47
CA ASP A 29 -12.00 -0.29 17.60
C ASP A 29 -10.55 -0.79 17.60
N THR A 30 -10.28 -1.92 18.26
CA THR A 30 -8.96 -2.54 18.21
C THR A 30 -8.64 -3.02 16.80
N LYS A 31 -9.59 -3.61 16.09
CA LYS A 31 -9.39 -4.00 14.68
C LYS A 31 -9.04 -2.79 13.83
N GLU A 32 -9.83 -1.72 13.90
CA GLU A 32 -9.61 -0.51 13.09
C GLU A 32 -8.27 0.17 13.40
N LEU A 33 -7.86 0.20 14.68
CA LEU A 33 -6.56 0.72 15.09
C LEU A 33 -5.41 -0.09 14.49
N VAL A 34 -5.49 -1.42 14.59
CA VAL A 34 -4.47 -2.32 14.03
C VAL A 34 -4.39 -2.20 12.52
N GLU A 35 -5.54 -2.19 11.82
CA GLU A 35 -5.58 -2.01 10.36
C GLU A 35 -4.98 -0.67 9.95
N ALA A 36 -5.26 0.42 10.67
CA ALA A 36 -4.69 1.74 10.41
C ALA A 36 -3.15 1.77 10.55
N ASP A 37 -2.61 1.12 11.59
CA ASP A 37 -1.16 1.04 11.76
C ASP A 37 -0.49 0.17 10.69
N ILE A 38 -1.13 -0.94 10.30
CA ILE A 38 -0.65 -1.76 9.18
C ILE A 38 -0.64 -0.95 7.88
N ILE A 39 -1.70 -0.18 7.59
CA ILE A 39 -1.74 0.72 6.41
C ILE A 39 -0.56 1.71 6.42
N LYS A 40 -0.25 2.32 7.57
CA LYS A 40 0.91 3.23 7.69
C LYS A 40 2.22 2.53 7.31
N THR A 41 2.41 1.29 7.76
CA THR A 41 3.63 0.53 7.41
C THR A 41 3.71 0.22 5.92
N PHE A 42 2.60 -0.14 5.27
CA PHE A 42 2.56 -0.33 3.81
C PHE A 42 2.85 0.96 3.05
N LYS A 43 2.29 2.10 3.48
CA LYS A 43 2.59 3.40 2.88
C LYS A 43 4.06 3.74 2.97
N LYS A 44 4.69 3.52 4.12
CA LYS A 44 6.14 3.75 4.27
C LYS A 44 6.97 2.85 3.37
N ARG A 45 6.55 1.58 3.24
CA ARG A 45 7.20 0.62 2.34
C ARG A 45 7.08 1.04 0.87
N LEU A 46 5.90 1.51 0.45
CA LEU A 46 5.70 2.04 -0.90
C LEU A 46 6.57 3.25 -1.17
N GLU A 47 6.70 4.18 -0.23
CA GLU A 47 7.57 5.34 -0.36
C GLU A 47 9.03 4.94 -0.63
N ILE A 48 9.56 3.96 0.12
CA ILE A 48 10.92 3.45 -0.08
C ILE A 48 11.07 2.79 -1.46
N LEU A 49 10.11 1.94 -1.85
CA LEU A 49 10.12 1.28 -3.15
C LEU A 49 10.01 2.26 -4.31
N GLU A 50 9.22 3.32 -4.15
CA GLU A 50 9.16 4.42 -5.11
C GLU A 50 10.51 5.10 -5.25
N ILE A 51 11.16 5.46 -4.15
CA ILE A 51 12.47 6.13 -4.19
C ILE A 51 13.47 5.25 -4.94
N LYS A 52 13.55 3.95 -4.61
CA LYS A 52 14.42 3.00 -5.31
C LYS A 52 14.07 2.88 -6.79
N TYR A 53 12.78 2.79 -7.12
CA TYR A 53 12.36 2.63 -8.51
C TYR A 53 12.63 3.90 -9.33
N TRP A 54 12.34 5.08 -8.80
CA TRP A 54 12.46 6.35 -9.51
C TRP A 54 13.87 6.96 -9.47
N SER A 55 14.78 6.46 -8.63
CA SER A 55 16.20 6.85 -8.67
C SER A 55 16.88 6.44 -9.97
N HIS A 56 16.31 5.47 -10.69
CA HIS A 56 16.80 5.02 -11.99
C HIS A 56 16.08 5.73 -13.14
N SER A 57 16.87 6.15 -14.14
CA SER A 57 16.34 6.81 -15.34
C SER A 57 15.29 5.94 -16.04
N LYS A 58 14.40 6.56 -16.84
CA LYS A 58 13.41 5.79 -17.64
C LYS A 58 14.11 4.74 -18.51
N LYS A 59 15.23 5.11 -19.14
CA LYS A 59 16.02 4.22 -20.00
C LYS A 59 16.57 3.04 -19.20
N THR A 60 17.23 3.29 -18.08
CA THR A 60 17.78 2.25 -17.19
C THR A 60 16.69 1.27 -16.74
N ARG A 61 15.52 1.76 -16.32
CA ARG A 61 14.42 0.86 -15.94
C ARG A 61 13.90 -0.02 -17.07
N LYS A 62 13.98 0.45 -18.32
CA LYS A 62 13.65 -0.37 -19.48
C LYS A 62 14.72 -1.42 -19.77
N ASP A 63 15.97 -0.97 -19.83
CA ASP A 63 17.12 -1.82 -20.15
C ASP A 63 17.28 -2.98 -19.16
N TYR A 64 16.72 -2.85 -17.94
CA TYR A 64 16.79 -3.84 -16.87
C TYR A 64 15.44 -4.46 -16.46
N ASP A 65 14.45 -4.49 -17.36
CA ASP A 65 13.14 -5.19 -17.17
C ASP A 65 12.26 -4.68 -16.01
N LEU A 66 12.50 -3.47 -15.50
CA LEU A 66 11.65 -2.86 -14.46
C LEU A 66 10.45 -2.11 -15.04
N ARG A 67 10.49 -1.84 -16.34
CA ARG A 67 9.48 -1.10 -17.08
C ARG A 67 9.46 -1.53 -18.55
N GLU A 68 8.29 -1.92 -19.05
CA GLU A 68 8.05 -2.08 -20.49
C GLU A 68 7.28 -0.88 -21.08
N GLU A 69 7.28 -0.75 -22.42
CA GLU A 69 6.52 0.32 -23.09
C GLU A 69 5.04 -0.07 -23.23
N LEU A 70 4.16 0.94 -23.24
CA LEU A 70 2.71 0.73 -23.31
C LEU A 70 2.24 0.09 -24.63
N TRP A 71 3.08 0.09 -25.67
CA TRP A 71 2.78 -0.50 -26.98
C TRP A 71 3.18 -1.98 -27.07
N GLU A 72 3.91 -2.49 -26.07
CA GLU A 72 4.37 -3.88 -25.99
C GLU A 72 3.30 -4.74 -25.27
N PHE A 73 2.02 -4.59 -25.65
CA PHE A 73 0.97 -5.41 -25.08
C PHE A 73 1.10 -6.86 -25.57
N PRO A 74 1.01 -7.85 -24.67
CA PRO A 74 0.79 -7.72 -23.22
C PRO A 74 2.04 -7.30 -22.44
N ILE A 75 1.90 -6.30 -21.57
CA ILE A 75 2.97 -5.81 -20.69
C ILE A 75 3.29 -6.91 -19.68
N ARG A 76 4.51 -7.45 -19.70
CA ARG A 76 4.92 -8.52 -18.78
C ARG A 76 5.09 -7.98 -17.37
N TYR A 77 5.81 -6.86 -17.21
CA TYR A 77 6.00 -6.21 -15.91
C TYR A 77 6.12 -4.67 -16.01
N SER A 78 5.57 -3.98 -15.01
CA SER A 78 5.76 -2.53 -14.84
C SER A 78 5.66 -2.15 -13.37
N GLY A 79 6.79 -1.74 -12.78
CA GLY A 79 6.82 -1.26 -11.39
C GLY A 79 5.90 -0.05 -11.18
N GLN A 80 5.72 0.81 -12.19
CA GLN A 80 4.81 1.95 -12.10
C GLN A 80 3.34 1.52 -11.97
N LEU A 81 2.90 0.53 -12.76
CA LEU A 81 1.52 0.05 -12.68
C LEU A 81 1.26 -0.63 -11.34
N LEU A 82 2.22 -1.41 -10.84
CA LEU A 82 2.12 -2.05 -9.55
C LEU A 82 2.04 -1.05 -8.39
N LEU A 83 2.92 -0.04 -8.37
CA LEU A 83 2.88 1.05 -7.38
C LEU A 83 1.55 1.80 -7.41
N LYS A 84 1.04 2.13 -8.61
CA LYS A 84 -0.25 2.79 -8.78
C LYS A 84 -1.38 1.96 -8.17
N THR A 85 -1.47 0.67 -8.51
CA THR A 85 -2.51 -0.23 -7.99
C THR A 85 -2.41 -0.37 -6.47
N ALA A 86 -1.21 -0.48 -5.92
CA ALA A 86 -1.01 -0.56 -4.47
C ALA A 86 -1.46 0.72 -3.75
N HIS A 87 -1.16 1.91 -4.29
CA HIS A 87 -1.66 3.17 -3.73
C HIS A 87 -3.18 3.29 -3.81
N GLU A 88 -3.78 2.97 -4.95
CA GLU A 88 -5.25 2.95 -5.10
C GLU A 88 -5.86 2.00 -4.06
N ALA A 89 -5.32 0.79 -3.91
CA ALA A 89 -5.83 -0.20 -2.96
C ALA A 89 -5.73 0.27 -1.49
N LEU A 90 -4.66 0.95 -1.10
CA LEU A 90 -4.53 1.52 0.25
C LEU A 90 -5.54 2.65 0.49
N ILE A 91 -5.78 3.51 -0.51
CA ILE A 91 -6.79 4.57 -0.41
C ILE A 91 -8.20 3.97 -0.27
N GLU A 92 -8.53 2.93 -1.04
CA GLU A 92 -9.81 2.22 -0.91
C GLU A 92 -9.95 1.58 0.48
N ALA A 93 -8.88 0.96 1.01
CA ALA A 93 -8.86 0.36 2.33
C ALA A 93 -9.05 1.38 3.47
N GLU A 94 -8.41 2.55 3.38
CA GLU A 94 -8.61 3.65 4.33
C GLU A 94 -10.06 4.16 4.34
N ASN A 95 -10.71 4.14 3.18
CA ASN A 95 -12.13 4.48 3.02
C ASN A 95 -13.07 3.30 3.35
N LYS A 96 -12.53 2.16 3.80
CA LYS A 96 -13.26 0.91 4.11
C LYS A 96 -14.09 0.39 2.91
N ARG A 97 -13.64 0.66 1.69
CA ARG A 97 -14.33 0.29 0.44
C ARG A 97 -13.84 -1.05 -0.08
N TYR A 98 -14.53 -2.11 0.32
CA TYR A 98 -14.34 -3.47 -0.19
C TYR A 98 -15.57 -3.90 -1.00
N PRO A 99 -15.42 -4.77 -2.03
CA PRO A 99 -14.16 -5.38 -2.47
C PRO A 99 -13.29 -4.40 -3.28
N ILE A 100 -11.98 -4.59 -3.20
CA ILE A 100 -10.96 -3.79 -3.90
C ILE A 100 -10.49 -4.56 -5.13
N ASN A 101 -10.55 -3.93 -6.31
CA ASN A 101 -9.98 -4.48 -7.55
C ASN A 101 -8.46 -4.26 -7.57
N LEU A 102 -7.71 -5.35 -7.72
CA LEU A 102 -6.26 -5.41 -7.70
C LEU A 102 -5.65 -5.80 -9.05
N GLU A 103 -6.46 -5.82 -10.12
CA GLU A 103 -5.99 -6.09 -11.47
C GLU A 103 -4.97 -5.01 -11.93
N THR A 104 -3.80 -5.47 -12.36
CA THR A 104 -2.69 -4.64 -12.82
C THR A 104 -2.55 -4.65 -14.35
N TYR A 105 -3.24 -5.57 -15.03
CA TYR A 105 -3.12 -5.86 -16.47
C TYR A 105 -1.73 -6.33 -16.90
N LEU A 106 -0.87 -6.71 -15.94
CA LEU A 106 0.44 -7.29 -16.19
C LEU A 106 0.32 -8.79 -16.48
N GLN A 107 1.25 -9.37 -17.25
CA GLN A 107 1.32 -10.84 -17.34
C GLN A 107 1.83 -11.45 -16.04
N GLU A 108 2.82 -10.82 -15.41
CA GLU A 108 3.31 -11.23 -14.11
C GLU A 108 2.38 -10.73 -13.02
N LYS A 109 1.56 -11.64 -12.49
CA LYS A 109 0.62 -11.38 -11.41
C LYS A 109 0.96 -12.23 -10.20
N GLN A 110 0.73 -11.66 -9.02
CA GLN A 110 0.90 -12.33 -7.74
C GLN A 110 -0.36 -12.14 -6.89
N GLY A 111 -0.85 -13.22 -6.30
CA GLY A 111 -2.06 -13.21 -5.47
C GLY A 111 -3.36 -13.00 -6.25
N ASP A 112 -4.44 -12.79 -5.50
CA ASP A 112 -5.79 -12.65 -6.05
C ASP A 112 -6.01 -11.28 -6.69
N LEU A 113 -6.87 -11.22 -7.71
CA LEU A 113 -7.21 -9.97 -8.43
C LEU A 113 -8.24 -9.11 -7.69
N ILE A 114 -8.83 -9.64 -6.62
CA ILE A 114 -9.85 -8.95 -5.82
C ILE A 114 -9.59 -9.25 -4.35
N ALA A 115 -9.58 -8.21 -3.51
CA ALA A 115 -9.58 -8.36 -2.06
C ALA A 115 -10.95 -7.98 -1.48
N HIS A 116 -11.60 -8.91 -0.79
CA HIS A 116 -12.88 -8.71 -0.12
C HIS A 116 -12.75 -8.19 1.31
N ASN A 117 -11.55 -8.25 1.88
CA ASN A 117 -11.28 -7.78 3.24
C ASN A 117 -9.81 -7.39 3.40
N PHE A 118 -9.50 -6.77 4.55
CA PHE A 118 -8.16 -6.28 4.86
C PHE A 118 -7.08 -7.36 4.88
N GLN A 119 -7.41 -8.58 5.31
CA GLN A 119 -6.44 -9.69 5.33
C GLN A 119 -6.02 -10.07 3.90
N GLN A 120 -6.98 -10.19 2.98
CA GLN A 120 -6.72 -10.48 1.57
C GLN A 120 -5.89 -9.37 0.93
N LEU A 121 -6.22 -8.10 1.21
CA LEU A 121 -5.42 -6.97 0.74
C LEU A 121 -4.00 -7.01 1.29
N SER A 122 -3.83 -7.25 2.60
CA SER A 122 -2.52 -7.30 3.25
C SER A 122 -1.65 -8.41 2.66
N ASN A 123 -2.23 -9.57 2.37
CA ASN A 123 -1.53 -10.66 1.70
C ASN A 123 -1.08 -10.25 0.30
N TRP A 124 -1.98 -9.64 -0.48
CA TRP A 124 -1.65 -9.16 -1.83
C TRP A 124 -0.52 -8.13 -1.81
N LEU A 125 -0.59 -7.14 -0.92
CA LEU A 125 0.45 -6.12 -0.76
C LEU A 125 1.78 -6.76 -0.35
N ASN A 126 1.79 -7.69 0.61
CA ASN A 126 3.02 -8.36 1.02
C ASN A 126 3.71 -9.09 -0.14
N VAL A 127 2.97 -9.90 -0.89
CA VAL A 127 3.56 -10.68 -1.99
C VAL A 127 4.04 -9.76 -3.12
N ASN A 128 3.23 -8.78 -3.53
CA ASN A 128 3.57 -7.89 -4.63
C ASN A 128 4.70 -6.92 -4.30
N LEU A 129 4.73 -6.35 -3.09
CA LEU A 129 5.81 -5.46 -2.66
C LEU A 129 7.12 -6.22 -2.42
N ASN A 130 7.06 -7.49 -1.99
CA ASN A 130 8.24 -8.36 -1.94
C ASN A 130 8.78 -8.62 -3.35
N HIS A 131 7.90 -8.98 -4.29
CA HIS A 131 8.27 -9.25 -5.68
C HIS A 131 8.91 -8.02 -6.36
N MET A 132 8.34 -6.83 -6.12
CA MET A 132 8.90 -5.58 -6.64
C MET A 132 10.30 -5.30 -6.08
N ASP A 133 10.51 -5.46 -4.76
CA ASP A 133 11.81 -5.23 -4.14
C ASP A 133 12.85 -6.20 -4.69
N GLU A 134 12.50 -7.48 -4.85
CA GLU A 134 13.37 -8.49 -5.47
C GLU A 134 13.75 -8.11 -6.90
N LYS A 135 12.78 -7.68 -7.72
CA LYS A 135 13.04 -7.26 -9.10
C LYS A 135 13.98 -6.06 -9.17
N ILE A 136 13.76 -5.05 -8.33
CA ILE A 136 14.65 -3.90 -8.24
C ILE A 136 16.05 -4.37 -7.83
N TYR A 137 16.16 -5.19 -6.79
CA TYR A 137 17.45 -5.68 -6.30
C TYR A 137 18.24 -6.46 -7.36
N ARG A 138 17.58 -7.36 -8.09
CA ARG A 138 18.20 -8.11 -9.21
C ARG A 138 18.60 -7.19 -10.35
N ALA A 139 17.78 -6.19 -10.68
CA ALA A 139 18.10 -5.21 -11.69
C ALA A 139 19.33 -4.38 -11.29
N GLU A 140 19.38 -3.90 -10.05
CA GLU A 140 20.52 -3.14 -9.51
C GLU A 140 21.81 -3.97 -9.49
N ALA A 141 21.74 -5.26 -9.14
CA ALA A 141 22.91 -6.15 -9.22
C ALA A 141 23.46 -6.23 -10.66
N ARG A 142 22.59 -6.41 -11.65
CA ARG A 142 23.00 -6.40 -13.07
C ARG A 142 23.54 -5.04 -13.50
N MET A 143 22.96 -3.94 -13.03
CA MET A 143 23.46 -2.59 -13.31
C MET A 143 24.87 -2.39 -12.78
N ILE A 144 25.17 -2.93 -11.58
CA ILE A 144 26.51 -2.85 -10.99
C ILE A 144 27.51 -3.65 -11.85
N GLU A 145 27.16 -4.88 -12.23
CA GLU A 145 27.99 -5.75 -13.07
C GLU A 145 28.32 -5.10 -14.42
N ASN A 146 27.38 -4.35 -14.99
CA ASN A 146 27.53 -3.68 -16.28
C ASN A 146 28.13 -2.26 -16.18
N GLY A 147 28.34 -1.72 -14.98
CA GLY A 147 28.81 -0.35 -14.77
C GLY A 147 27.75 0.75 -15.01
N ASP A 148 26.48 0.38 -15.09
CA ASP A 148 25.34 1.28 -15.34
C ASP A 148 24.67 1.80 -14.05
N PHE A 149 25.11 1.35 -12.89
CA PHE A 149 24.51 1.71 -11.60
C PHE A 149 24.82 3.16 -11.22
N ASN A 150 23.84 4.05 -11.44
CA ASN A 150 23.95 5.48 -11.14
C ASN A 150 22.60 6.04 -10.63
N PRO A 151 22.17 5.66 -9.41
CA PRO A 151 20.88 6.10 -8.88
C PRO A 151 20.90 7.56 -8.41
N ASP A 152 19.85 8.31 -8.74
CA ASP A 152 19.56 9.65 -8.19
C ASP A 152 18.56 9.53 -7.03
N ILE A 153 19.07 9.22 -5.84
CA ILE A 153 18.24 9.01 -4.65
C ILE A 153 17.84 10.36 -4.06
N ARG A 154 16.53 10.62 -4.04
CA ARG A 154 15.95 11.81 -3.41
C ARG A 154 14.85 11.39 -2.44
N PHE A 155 15.05 11.70 -1.17
CA PHE A 155 14.00 11.56 -0.17
C PHE A 155 13.00 12.69 -0.33
N LYS A 156 11.71 12.36 -0.22
CA LYS A 156 10.66 13.38 -0.14
C LYS A 156 10.67 14.02 1.24
N ASN A 157 10.22 15.26 1.32
CA ASN A 157 9.87 15.85 2.60
C ASN A 157 8.59 15.20 3.14
N ASP A 158 8.38 15.19 4.46
CA ASP A 158 7.25 14.50 5.12
C ASP A 158 5.86 14.87 4.58
N ASN A 159 5.71 16.05 3.97
CA ASN A 159 4.44 16.57 3.43
C ASN A 159 4.29 16.41 1.91
N GLU A 160 5.26 15.78 1.22
CA GLU A 160 5.30 15.71 -0.24
C GLU A 160 4.82 14.34 -0.74
N MET A 161 3.71 14.33 -1.50
CA MET A 161 3.20 13.12 -2.14
C MET A 161 3.96 12.81 -3.44
N SER A 162 4.12 11.52 -3.79
CA SER A 162 4.60 11.20 -5.14
C SER A 162 3.56 11.57 -6.19
N THR A 163 4.02 11.75 -7.42
CA THR A 163 3.15 11.78 -8.59
C THR A 163 2.25 10.54 -8.68
N VAL A 164 2.74 9.35 -8.31
CA VAL A 164 1.95 8.12 -8.32
C VAL A 164 0.84 8.16 -7.27
N GLU A 165 1.17 8.59 -6.04
CA GLU A 165 0.17 8.78 -4.98
C GLU A 165 -0.86 9.86 -5.37
N MET A 166 -0.43 10.98 -5.95
CA MET A 166 -1.32 12.03 -6.46
C MET A 166 -2.28 11.51 -7.53
N MET A 167 -1.76 10.72 -8.49
CA MET A 167 -2.58 10.07 -9.52
C MET A 167 -3.59 9.11 -8.90
N ALA A 168 -3.15 8.27 -7.97
CA ALA A 168 -4.04 7.33 -7.28
C ALA A 168 -5.16 8.05 -6.51
N LYS A 169 -4.83 9.13 -5.80
CA LYS A 169 -5.83 9.97 -5.11
C LYS A 169 -6.82 10.63 -6.07
N ALA A 170 -6.35 11.14 -7.20
CA ALA A 170 -7.22 11.75 -8.21
C ALA A 170 -8.21 10.73 -8.81
N ILE A 171 -7.73 9.53 -9.14
CA ILE A 171 -8.55 8.43 -9.66
C ILE A 171 -9.57 7.98 -8.63
N ALA A 172 -9.14 7.75 -7.38
CA ALA A 172 -10.03 7.37 -6.29
C ALA A 172 -11.11 8.43 -6.04
N THR A 173 -10.76 9.72 -6.14
CA THR A 173 -11.73 10.83 -6.00
C THR A 173 -12.73 10.87 -7.14
N ALA A 174 -12.29 10.66 -8.38
CA ALA A 174 -13.14 10.65 -9.57
C ALA A 174 -14.16 9.50 -9.55
N ARG A 175 -13.80 8.33 -8.99
CA ARG A 175 -14.71 7.20 -8.82
C ARG A 175 -15.85 7.45 -7.83
N ASN A 176 -15.77 8.50 -7.00
CA ASN A 176 -16.77 8.86 -5.99
C ASN A 176 -17.70 10.01 -6.42
N ARG A 177 -17.58 10.49 -7.66
CA ARG A 177 -18.50 11.46 -8.26
C ARG A 177 -19.50 10.75 -9.15
#